data_AF-A0A7Y2ZZZ8-F1
#
_entry.id   AF-A0A7Y2ZZZ8-F1
#
_cell.length_a   1.000
_cell.length_b   1.000
_cell.length_c   1.000
_cell.angle_alpha   90.00
_cell.angle_beta   90.00
_cell.angle_gamma   90.00
#
_symmetry.space_group_name_H-M   'P 1'
#
loop_
_entity.id
_entity.type
_entity.pdbx_description
1 polymer ?
#
loop_
_entity_poly.entity_id
_entity_poly.type
_entity_poly.pdbx_seq_one_letter_code
_entity_poly.pdbx_strand_id
1 'polypeptide(L)'
;MTEDKATPANGSILVVGGGISGITTALEAAEVGYEVFLIEKNPYLGGRVAQLNQYFPKLCPPTCGLEINFRRIKDNPRVKVLTMAEVEKVDGSPGSYNVSIKLNPRYVNENCTCCGECEEVCETLIDSSYNFEMNKIKGAYLPFEMAFPARYVMAPEIKGTDDAKRCEEACQ
;
A
#
# COMPACT_ATOMS: atom_id res chain seq x y z
N MET A 1 -24.11 1.63 -35.11
CA MET A 1 -22.79 1.01 -35.31
C MET A 1 -21.99 1.28 -34.06
N THR A 2 -22.04 0.37 -33.09
CA THR A 2 -21.07 0.35 -32.00
C THR A 2 -19.75 -0.02 -32.64
N GLU A 3 -18.81 0.92 -32.69
CA GLU A 3 -17.44 0.59 -33.09
C GLU A 3 -16.88 -0.37 -32.04
N ASP A 4 -16.82 -1.66 -32.38
CA ASP A 4 -16.07 -2.67 -31.64
C ASP A 4 -14.58 -2.32 -31.72
N LYS A 5 -14.14 -1.39 -30.89
CA LYS A 5 -12.74 -1.23 -30.52
C LYS A 5 -12.40 -2.30 -29.50
N ALA A 6 -12.27 -3.53 -29.98
CA ALA A 6 -11.73 -4.61 -29.18
C ALA A 6 -10.32 -4.21 -28.73
N THR A 7 -10.15 -4.01 -27.42
CA THR A 7 -8.87 -3.74 -26.77
C THR A 7 -7.87 -4.84 -27.12
N PRO A 8 -6.59 -4.53 -27.42
CA PRO A 8 -5.58 -5.55 -27.66
C PRO A 8 -5.54 -6.55 -26.50
N ALA A 9 -5.47 -7.84 -26.82
CA ALA A 9 -5.53 -8.97 -25.87
C ALA A 9 -4.38 -9.02 -24.84
N ASN A 10 -3.47 -8.06 -24.84
CA ASN A 10 -2.27 -8.01 -24.01
C ASN A 10 -2.16 -6.68 -23.24
N GLY A 11 -3.30 -6.15 -22.79
CA GLY A 11 -3.37 -4.89 -22.04
C GLY A 11 -3.12 -5.09 -20.55
N SER A 12 -2.34 -4.20 -19.94
CA SER A 12 -2.22 -4.13 -18.48
C SER A 12 -3.47 -3.50 -17.85
N ILE A 13 -3.80 -3.90 -16.63
CA ILE A 13 -4.92 -3.38 -15.84
C ILE A 13 -4.36 -2.50 -14.72
N LEU A 14 -4.95 -1.32 -14.52
CA LEU A 14 -4.66 -0.47 -13.37
C LEU A 14 -5.82 -0.54 -12.38
N VAL A 15 -5.53 -0.94 -11.14
CA VAL A 15 -6.49 -0.95 -10.03
C VAL A 15 -6.14 0.18 -9.07
N VAL A 16 -7.12 1.04 -8.79
CA VAL A 16 -6.94 2.18 -7.87
C VAL A 16 -7.63 1.89 -6.55
N GLY A 17 -6.84 1.80 -5.48
CA GLY A 17 -7.26 1.48 -4.12
C GLY A 17 -6.90 0.05 -3.71
N GLY A 18 -6.03 -0.08 -2.73
CA GLY A 18 -5.54 -1.32 -2.13
C GLY A 18 -6.41 -1.87 -0.99
N GLY A 19 -7.71 -1.56 -0.97
CA GLY A 19 -8.67 -2.19 -0.06
C GLY A 19 -8.98 -3.64 -0.46
N ILE A 20 -9.83 -4.34 0.31
CA ILE A 20 -10.18 -5.74 0.01
C ILE A 20 -10.74 -5.93 -1.41
N SER A 21 -11.53 -4.99 -1.91
CA SER A 21 -12.07 -5.05 -3.27
C SER A 21 -10.97 -4.95 -4.33
N GLY A 22 -10.06 -3.98 -4.20
CA GLY A 22 -8.98 -3.79 -5.17
C GLY A 22 -7.93 -4.90 -5.12
N ILE A 23 -7.63 -5.41 -3.92
CA ILE A 23 -6.78 -6.60 -3.75
C ILE A 23 -7.38 -7.79 -4.50
N THR A 24 -8.67 -8.08 -4.30
CA THR A 24 -9.35 -9.17 -4.99
C THR A 24 -9.35 -8.93 -6.50
N THR A 25 -9.73 -7.75 -6.98
CA THR A 25 -9.71 -7.41 -8.41
C THR A 25 -8.34 -7.65 -9.02
N ALA A 26 -7.27 -7.23 -8.33
CA ALA A 26 -5.91 -7.38 -8.84
C ALA A 26 -5.47 -8.85 -8.91
N LEU A 27 -5.80 -9.65 -7.90
CA LEU A 27 -5.47 -11.08 -7.86
C LEU A 27 -6.23 -11.85 -8.94
N GLU A 28 -7.55 -11.69 -9.01
CA GLU A 28 -8.39 -12.42 -9.97
C GLU A 28 -8.04 -12.04 -11.42
N ALA A 29 -7.76 -10.77 -11.69
CA ALA A 29 -7.30 -10.32 -13.01
C ALA A 29 -5.92 -10.90 -13.37
N ALA A 30 -5.01 -11.00 -12.40
CA ALA A 30 -3.70 -11.59 -12.61
C ALA A 30 -3.76 -13.12 -12.83
N GLU A 31 -4.68 -13.81 -12.15
CA GLU A 31 -4.88 -15.26 -12.30
C GLU A 31 -5.40 -15.65 -13.69
N VAL A 32 -6.19 -14.79 -14.32
CA VAL A 32 -6.62 -14.99 -15.73
C VAL A 32 -5.58 -14.51 -16.75
N GLY A 33 -4.41 -14.03 -16.30
CA GLY A 33 -3.23 -13.81 -17.12
C GLY A 33 -2.88 -12.34 -17.41
N TYR A 34 -3.63 -11.36 -16.93
CA TYR A 34 -3.30 -9.95 -17.13
C TYR A 34 -2.17 -9.47 -16.23
N GLU A 35 -1.39 -8.51 -16.72
CA GLU A 35 -0.49 -7.73 -15.87
C GLU A 35 -1.30 -6.64 -15.15
N VAL A 36 -1.14 -6.53 -13.83
CA VAL A 36 -1.93 -5.64 -13.00
C VAL A 36 -1.03 -4.70 -12.21
N PHE A 37 -1.31 -3.41 -12.27
CA PHE A 37 -0.74 -2.39 -11.41
C PHE A 37 -1.76 -2.02 -10.33
N LEU A 38 -1.43 -2.26 -9.05
CA LEU A 38 -2.29 -1.94 -7.92
C LEU A 38 -1.74 -0.69 -7.22
N ILE A 39 -2.51 0.40 -7.25
CA ILE A 39 -2.14 1.72 -6.71
C ILE A 39 -2.83 1.93 -5.37
N GLU A 40 -2.08 2.29 -4.34
CA GLU A 40 -2.59 2.60 -3.00
C GLU A 40 -1.93 3.85 -2.45
N LYS A 41 -2.76 4.79 -1.96
CA LYS A 41 -2.30 6.07 -1.42
C LYS A 41 -1.61 5.93 -0.07
N ASN A 42 -2.05 4.98 0.75
CA ASN A 42 -1.49 4.69 2.05
C ASN A 42 -0.17 3.92 1.91
N PRO A 43 0.66 3.88 2.97
CA PRO A 43 1.85 3.04 3.00
C PRO A 43 1.55 1.53 3.13
N TYR A 44 0.28 1.12 3.13
CA TYR A 44 -0.13 -0.26 3.35
C TYR A 44 -1.40 -0.62 2.56
N LEU A 45 -1.58 -1.91 2.27
CA LEU A 45 -2.80 -2.50 1.71
C LEU A 45 -3.76 -2.96 2.82
N GLY A 46 -5.03 -3.19 2.45
CA GLY A 46 -6.09 -3.69 3.32
C GLY A 46 -7.20 -2.67 3.57
N GLY A 47 -6.89 -1.38 3.45
CA GLY A 47 -7.86 -0.28 3.64
C GLY A 47 -8.60 -0.39 4.97
N ARG A 48 -9.91 -0.10 4.97
CA ARG A 48 -10.73 -0.16 6.18
C ARG A 48 -10.81 -1.55 6.80
N VAL A 49 -10.67 -2.61 6.01
CA VAL A 49 -10.73 -3.99 6.51
C VAL A 49 -9.55 -4.26 7.45
N ALA A 50 -8.38 -3.66 7.22
CA ALA A 50 -7.25 -3.79 8.14
C ALA A 50 -7.57 -3.21 9.53
N GLN A 51 -8.35 -2.12 9.58
CA GLN A 51 -8.70 -1.39 10.80
C GLN A 51 -9.84 -2.06 11.62
N LEU A 52 -10.50 -3.10 11.10
CA LEU A 52 -11.60 -3.76 11.81
C LEU A 52 -11.06 -4.76 12.83
N ASN A 53 -11.65 -4.78 14.02
CA ASN A 53 -11.37 -5.84 15.00
C ASN A 53 -11.97 -7.18 14.55
N GLN A 54 -13.20 -7.17 14.06
CA GLN A 54 -13.95 -8.37 13.63
C GLN A 54 -14.90 -8.02 12.48
N TYR A 55 -15.23 -9.00 11.64
CA TYR A 55 -16.25 -8.85 10.59
C TYR A 55 -17.43 -9.83 10.75
N PHE A 56 -18.64 -9.31 10.52
CA PHE A 56 -19.87 -10.10 10.51
C PHE A 56 -19.96 -10.96 9.24
N PRO A 57 -20.56 -12.17 9.26
CA PRO A 57 -21.19 -12.86 10.40
C PRO A 57 -20.24 -13.74 11.21
N LYS A 58 -18.99 -13.89 10.77
CA LYS A 58 -18.05 -14.85 11.35
C LYS A 58 -17.44 -14.40 12.67
N LEU A 59 -17.49 -13.10 12.97
CA LEU A 59 -16.90 -12.47 14.17
C LEU A 59 -15.42 -12.82 14.37
N CYS A 60 -14.71 -13.08 13.28
CA CYS A 60 -13.27 -13.34 13.29
C CYS A 60 -12.51 -12.08 12.87
N PRO A 61 -11.24 -11.94 13.29
CA PRO A 61 -10.39 -10.85 12.83
C PRO A 61 -10.16 -10.95 11.31
N PRO A 62 -10.17 -9.82 10.60
CA PRO A 62 -9.98 -9.77 9.15
C PRO A 62 -8.54 -10.13 8.72
N THR A 63 -7.60 -10.12 9.65
CA THR A 63 -6.17 -10.38 9.41
C THR A 63 -5.93 -11.68 8.67
N CYS A 64 -6.62 -12.77 9.02
CA CYS A 64 -6.47 -14.06 8.35
C CYS A 64 -6.78 -13.98 6.84
N GLY A 65 -7.86 -13.30 6.46
CA GLY A 65 -8.22 -13.11 5.05
C GLY A 65 -7.27 -12.16 4.32
N LEU A 66 -6.80 -11.11 5.00
CA LEU A 66 -5.83 -10.18 4.43
C LEU A 66 -4.46 -10.84 4.20
N GLU A 67 -3.97 -11.61 5.16
CA GLU A 67 -2.68 -12.30 5.09
C GLU A 67 -2.61 -13.27 3.90
N ILE A 68 -3.66 -14.06 3.67
CA ILE A 68 -3.75 -14.97 2.52
C ILE A 68 -3.60 -14.19 1.22
N ASN A 69 -4.29 -13.05 1.10
CA ASN A 69 -4.24 -12.24 -0.11
C ASN A 69 -2.90 -11.48 -0.25
N PHE A 70 -2.29 -11.01 0.83
CA PHE A 70 -0.97 -10.39 0.80
C PHE A 70 0.10 -11.38 0.35
N ARG A 71 0.01 -12.64 0.80
CA ARG A 71 0.88 -13.71 0.31
C ARG A 71 0.67 -13.98 -1.17
N ARG A 72 -0.60 -14.11 -1.64
CA ARG A 72 -0.91 -14.26 -3.07
C ARG A 72 -0.36 -13.10 -3.89
N ILE A 73 -0.45 -11.86 -3.41
CA ILE A 73 0.11 -10.67 -4.08
C ILE A 73 1.64 -10.76 -4.14
N LYS A 74 2.30 -11.06 -3.01
CA LYS A 74 3.76 -11.14 -2.92
C LYS A 74 4.34 -12.18 -3.88
N ASP A 75 3.68 -13.33 -4.00
CA ASP A 75 4.15 -14.45 -4.80
C ASP A 75 3.72 -14.34 -6.28
N ASN A 76 2.91 -13.34 -6.66
CA ASN A 76 2.40 -13.20 -8.02
C ASN A 76 3.19 -12.15 -8.83
N PRO A 77 4.00 -12.57 -9.82
CA PRO A 77 4.84 -11.67 -10.61
C PRO A 77 4.03 -10.75 -11.56
N ARG A 78 2.74 -11.03 -11.78
CA ARG A 78 1.87 -10.19 -12.61
C ARG A 78 1.25 -9.04 -11.83
N VAL A 79 1.32 -9.03 -10.50
CA VAL A 79 0.79 -7.95 -9.66
C VAL A 79 1.91 -7.03 -9.20
N LYS A 80 1.91 -5.80 -9.71
CA LYS A 80 2.85 -4.73 -9.33
C LYS A 80 2.16 -3.78 -8.36
N VAL A 81 2.57 -3.80 -7.11
CA VAL A 81 2.00 -2.94 -6.06
C VAL A 81 2.80 -1.65 -5.94
N LEU A 82 2.11 -0.52 -5.98
CA LEU A 82 2.65 0.80 -5.72
C LEU A 82 1.87 1.40 -4.55
N THR A 83 2.47 1.36 -3.35
CA THR A 83 1.98 2.11 -2.18
C THR A 83 2.53 3.52 -2.18
N MET A 84 1.97 4.40 -1.36
CA MET A 84 2.31 5.83 -1.37
C MET A 84 2.09 6.45 -2.76
N ALA A 85 1.11 5.94 -3.50
CA ALA A 85 0.89 6.26 -4.90
C ALA A 85 -0.53 6.77 -5.12
N GLU A 86 -0.65 7.88 -5.84
CA GLU A 86 -1.94 8.52 -6.15
C GLU A 86 -2.06 8.78 -7.64
N VAL A 87 -3.25 8.53 -8.20
CA VAL A 87 -3.53 8.85 -9.60
C VAL A 87 -3.82 10.34 -9.72
N GLU A 88 -3.01 11.06 -10.49
CA GLU A 88 -3.20 12.50 -10.73
C GLU A 88 -4.04 12.77 -11.97
N LYS A 89 -3.82 12.00 -13.03
CA LYS A 89 -4.43 12.25 -14.34
C LYS A 89 -4.65 10.95 -15.09
N VAL A 90 -5.81 10.84 -15.74
CA VAL A 90 -6.16 9.75 -16.64
C VAL A 90 -6.55 10.36 -17.98
N ASP A 91 -5.76 10.08 -19.01
CA ASP A 91 -6.02 10.47 -20.40
C ASP A 91 -6.26 9.21 -21.25
N GLY A 92 -6.86 9.39 -22.42
CA GLY A 92 -7.05 8.33 -23.41
C GLY A 92 -8.49 7.80 -23.48
N SER A 93 -8.64 6.57 -23.96
CA SER A 93 -9.94 5.95 -24.24
C SER A 93 -9.92 4.47 -23.85
N PRO A 94 -11.07 3.78 -23.75
CA PRO A 94 -11.12 2.37 -23.38
C PRO A 94 -10.11 1.52 -24.16
N GLY A 95 -9.25 0.82 -23.43
CA GLY A 95 -8.18 -0.02 -23.99
C GLY A 95 -6.87 0.68 -24.33
N SER A 96 -6.80 2.01 -24.20
CA SER A 96 -5.59 2.80 -24.44
C SER A 96 -5.56 4.00 -23.49
N TYR A 97 -5.34 3.72 -22.21
CA TYR A 97 -5.20 4.72 -21.17
C TYR A 97 -3.75 5.12 -20.96
N ASN A 98 -3.52 6.41 -20.73
CA ASN A 98 -2.28 6.94 -20.20
C ASN A 98 -2.56 7.54 -18.82
N VAL A 99 -1.92 7.02 -17.78
CA VAL A 99 -2.20 7.38 -16.39
C VAL A 99 -0.94 7.94 -15.74
N SER A 100 -1.04 9.17 -15.23
CA SER A 100 0.01 9.81 -14.44
C SER A 100 -0.19 9.49 -12.96
N ILE A 101 0.87 8.98 -12.33
CA ILE A 101 0.86 8.55 -10.92
C ILE A 101 1.89 9.37 -10.16
N LYS A 102 1.46 10.00 -9.07
CA LYS A 102 2.33 10.65 -8.10
C LYS A 102 2.78 9.65 -7.05
N LEU A 103 4.08 9.51 -6.88
CA LEU A 103 4.67 8.74 -5.80
C LEU A 103 5.10 9.68 -4.67
N ASN A 104 4.42 9.54 -3.53
CA ASN A 104 4.82 10.20 -2.29
C ASN A 104 6.02 9.44 -1.68
N PRO A 105 7.06 10.15 -1.24
CA PRO A 105 8.23 9.50 -0.65
C PRO A 105 7.87 8.85 0.67
N ARG A 106 8.22 7.57 0.81
CA ARG A 106 8.21 6.84 2.09
C ARG A 106 9.41 7.21 2.98
N TYR A 107 10.45 7.81 2.37
CA TYR A 107 11.76 8.07 2.95
C TYR A 107 12.48 6.82 3.51
N VAL A 108 11.99 5.64 3.15
CA VAL A 108 12.56 4.33 3.46
C VAL A 108 12.53 3.51 2.17
N ASN A 109 13.67 2.95 1.78
CA ASN A 109 13.84 2.22 0.51
C ASN A 109 13.42 0.73 0.64
N GLU A 110 13.60 -0.03 -0.44
CA GLU A 110 13.28 -1.47 -0.50
C GLU A 110 14.18 -2.40 0.32
N ASN A 111 15.30 -1.92 0.85
CA ASN A 111 16.20 -2.74 1.68
C ASN A 111 15.75 -2.83 3.15
N CYS A 112 14.70 -2.10 3.53
CA CYS A 112 14.14 -2.17 4.87
C CYS A 112 13.77 -3.60 5.27
N THR A 113 14.34 -4.06 6.39
CA THR A 113 14.14 -5.39 6.96
C THR A 113 12.96 -5.46 7.94
N CYS A 114 12.30 -4.32 8.21
CA CYS A 114 11.25 -4.20 9.20
C CYS A 114 11.69 -4.58 10.64
N CYS A 115 12.94 -4.26 11.00
CA CYS A 115 13.53 -4.59 12.32
C CYS A 115 13.01 -3.75 13.50
N GLY A 116 12.57 -2.51 13.26
CA GLY A 116 12.03 -1.61 14.29
C GLY A 116 13.05 -0.70 14.99
N GLU A 117 14.35 -0.84 14.72
CA GLU A 117 15.40 -0.02 15.36
C GLU A 117 15.18 1.49 15.17
N CYS A 118 14.70 1.90 13.99
CA CYS A 118 14.39 3.31 13.71
C CYS A 118 13.20 3.85 14.52
N GLU A 119 12.22 3.01 14.88
CA GLU A 119 11.07 3.40 15.71
C GLU A 119 11.47 3.55 17.18
N GLU A 120 12.35 2.68 17.69
CA GLU A 120 12.82 2.71 19.08
C GLU A 120 13.56 4.00 19.42
N VAL A 121 14.41 4.49 18.51
CA VAL A 121 15.20 5.71 18.70
C VAL A 121 14.45 7.00 18.37
N CYS A 122 13.29 6.88 17.72
CA CYS A 122 12.47 8.03 17.35
C CYS A 122 11.82 8.62 18.61
N GLU A 123 11.95 9.93 18.81
CA GLU A 123 11.35 10.64 19.94
C GLU A 123 10.07 11.37 19.56
N THR A 124 9.97 11.84 18.32
CA THR A 124 8.83 12.62 17.84
C THR A 124 7.57 11.76 17.80
N LEU A 125 6.48 12.32 18.31
CA LEU A 125 5.16 11.70 18.28
C LEU A 125 4.26 12.41 17.28
N ILE A 126 3.59 11.63 16.42
CA ILE A 126 2.60 12.08 15.45
C ILE A 126 1.26 11.40 15.71
N ASP A 127 0.18 11.97 15.21
CA ASP A 127 -1.15 11.36 15.32
C ASP A 127 -1.29 10.18 14.34
N SER A 128 -1.84 9.07 14.81
CA SER A 128 -2.00 7.87 14.00
C SER A 128 -3.18 8.02 13.04
N SER A 129 -2.91 8.20 11.76
CA SER A 129 -3.96 8.17 10.72
C SER A 129 -4.68 6.82 10.64
N TYR A 130 -3.98 5.72 10.94
CA TYR A 130 -4.55 4.37 11.01
C TYR A 130 -5.59 4.24 12.14
N ASN A 131 -5.36 4.88 13.29
CA ASN A 131 -6.28 4.87 14.43
C ASN A 131 -7.16 6.13 14.52
N PHE A 132 -7.42 6.81 13.40
CA PHE A 132 -8.29 8.00 13.36
C PHE A 132 -7.85 9.10 14.34
N GLU A 133 -6.54 9.30 14.49
CA GLU A 133 -5.94 10.31 15.39
C GLU A 133 -6.28 10.10 16.88
N MET A 134 -6.80 8.92 17.25
CA MET A 134 -7.18 8.60 18.62
C MET A 134 -5.98 8.26 19.51
N ASN A 135 -4.81 8.00 18.92
CA ASN A 135 -3.56 7.80 19.64
C ASN A 135 -2.37 8.39 18.88
N LYS A 136 -1.24 8.47 19.58
CA LYS A 136 0.04 8.91 19.02
C LYS A 136 0.95 7.73 18.72
N ILE A 137 1.70 7.83 17.64
CA ILE A 137 2.74 6.89 17.21
C ILE A 137 4.05 7.66 16.97
N LYS A 138 5.15 6.95 16.79
CA LYS A 138 6.46 7.54 16.49
C LYS A 138 6.51 8.10 15.07
N GLY A 139 7.41 9.06 14.84
CA GLY A 139 7.67 9.61 13.50
C GLY A 139 8.26 8.60 12.52
N ALA A 140 9.06 7.64 13.00
CA ALA A 140 9.38 6.41 12.27
C ALA A 140 8.44 5.31 12.75
N TYR A 141 7.58 4.77 11.88
CA TYR A 141 6.52 3.85 12.30
C TYR A 141 6.20 2.78 11.25
N LEU A 142 5.65 1.68 11.75
CA LEU A 142 4.89 0.73 10.95
C LEU A 142 3.39 1.03 11.12
N PRO A 143 2.59 1.17 10.04
CA PRO A 143 1.18 1.59 10.17
C PRO A 143 0.32 0.71 11.08
N PHE A 144 0.57 -0.60 11.05
CA PHE A 144 0.04 -1.61 11.95
C PHE A 144 0.91 -2.88 11.83
N GLU A 145 0.82 -3.79 12.81
CA GLU A 145 1.71 -4.96 12.95
C GLU A 145 1.80 -5.83 11.67
N MET A 146 0.69 -5.97 10.94
CA MET A 146 0.59 -6.80 9.73
C MET A 146 0.56 -5.97 8.43
N ALA A 147 1.13 -4.76 8.44
CA ALA A 147 1.15 -3.89 7.27
C ALA A 147 1.88 -4.54 6.10
N PHE A 148 1.24 -4.52 4.92
CA PHE A 148 1.83 -4.97 3.66
C PHE A 148 1.96 -3.81 2.67
N PRO A 149 3.14 -3.53 2.09
CA PRO A 149 4.41 -4.21 2.34
C PRO A 149 4.92 -3.96 3.77
N ALA A 150 5.62 -4.96 4.34
CA ALA A 150 6.24 -4.88 5.65
C ALA A 150 7.46 -3.94 5.58
N ARG A 151 7.19 -2.64 5.59
CA ARG A 151 8.19 -1.59 5.40
C ARG A 151 7.80 -0.38 6.25
N TYR A 152 8.76 0.09 7.03
CA TYR A 152 8.62 1.30 7.84
C TYR A 152 8.37 2.55 6.99
N VAL A 153 7.79 3.55 7.61
CA VAL A 153 7.52 4.87 7.03
C VAL A 153 8.17 5.91 7.91
N MET A 154 8.89 6.85 7.30
CA MET A 154 9.29 8.08 7.97
C MET A 154 8.23 9.14 7.70
N ALA A 155 7.69 9.72 8.77
CA ALA A 155 6.66 10.74 8.65
C ALA A 155 7.26 12.04 8.07
N PRO A 156 6.53 12.76 7.19
CA PRO A 156 6.99 14.06 6.68
C PRO A 156 7.35 15.06 7.78
N GLU A 157 6.73 14.97 8.96
CA GLU A 157 6.90 15.84 10.12
C GLU A 157 8.31 15.75 10.71
N ILE A 158 8.98 14.60 10.60
CA ILE A 158 10.35 14.43 11.10
C ILE A 158 11.40 14.68 10.03
N LYS A 159 11.00 14.98 8.78
CA LYS A 159 11.95 15.19 7.69
C LYS A 159 12.90 16.36 7.99
N GLY A 160 14.20 16.07 7.96
CA GLY A 160 15.24 17.08 8.17
C GLY A 160 15.44 17.52 9.62
N THR A 161 14.77 16.87 10.58
CA THR A 161 15.00 17.08 12.01
C THR A 161 16.14 16.18 12.50
N ASP A 162 16.63 16.43 13.72
CA ASP A 162 17.63 15.56 14.34
C ASP A 162 17.07 14.16 14.65
N ASP A 163 15.75 14.02 14.76
CA ASP A 163 15.09 12.74 14.97
C ASP A 163 15.18 11.84 13.73
N ALA A 164 15.03 12.41 12.53
CA ALA A 164 15.26 11.67 11.28
C ALA A 164 16.71 11.19 11.16
N LYS A 165 17.69 11.98 11.60
CA LYS A 165 19.11 11.56 11.60
C LYS A 165 19.34 10.39 12.54
N ARG A 166 18.77 10.43 13.75
CA ARG A 166 18.85 9.29 14.69
C ARG A 166 18.26 8.01 14.08
N CYS A 167 17.11 8.13 13.43
CA CYS A 167 16.48 7.00 12.74
C CYS A 167 17.34 6.44 11.61
N GLU A 168 18.03 7.31 10.87
CA GLU A 168 18.97 6.92 9.80
C GLU A 168 20.22 6.25 10.36
N GLU A 169 20.80 6.78 11.44
CA GLU A 169 21.97 6.20 12.13
C GLU A 169 21.68 4.83 12.74
N ALA A 170 20.45 4.59 13.18
CA ALA A 170 19.99 3.29 13.68
C ALA A 170 19.63 2.29 12.56
N CYS A 171 19.55 2.72 11.30
CA CYS A 171 19.15 1.85 10.18
C CYS A 171 20.37 1.09 9.64
N GLN A 172 20.45 -0.22 9.95
CA GLN A 172 21.54 -1.12 9.53
C GLN A 172 21.36 -1.70 8.12
#